data_AF-A0A209D1I1-F1
#
_entry.id   AF-A0A209D1I1-F1
#
_cell.length_a   1.000
_cell.length_b   1.000
_cell.length_c   1.000
_cell.angle_alpha   90.00
_cell.angle_beta   90.00
_cell.angle_gamma   90.00
#
_symmetry.space_group_name_H-M   'P 1'
#
loop_
_entity.id
_entity.type
_entity.pdbx_description
1 polymer ?
#
loop_
_entity_poly.entity_id
_entity_poly.type
_entity_poly.pdbx_seq_one_letter_code
_entity_poly.pdbx_strand_id
1 'polypeptide(L)'
;MSSTGTTDHEATGPRGARHERDTADRLLRAATRSGAHLIAEAASLVQGWAVLADPIAGAVYSTPAAAAADGVHAAAAPREHPHCTQRPAAGAVLVLAAAPTVPPGHACHVATTTAALLEVRGQRAAELRGEQMRLHTTLIGLLLAGHTAAVTETLGGSGLTHVTVYRLSGIDLPTAHEVLWRAVRPSLAPYADAVTLMGRRDGELLVAELHHGGDDGRILRLVSRLSERHHLLAGLAGPLPLAEMPTAHSDAAAARHSATPDRRVVPADAVGASRLTPLLRTAPYARWAESVLRPLSPAHQHLLLVWLRTGSKPRAAAALGLSAGTVRARIRDLSRLLGADLEDATVRAHLLLALRAPAPAPGDEDSNGDRDGDSGDGDGDSRSHSDSDSEGRSHSGSNPPSPPGPPSPPGPPGPPGPPGPPGPPGPARLESLPDGLLDTEAVRAWAIGLVGGLEPHLRIALACWLRHHARTAPAAAELHVHRTTLAGWLTQCAEHLARNLADATVRAEIHLALRATRTGPDDPAALPRRGGRTYRRL
;
A
#
# COMPACT_ATOMS: atom_id res chain seq x y z
N MET A 1 35.33 -53.81 -33.57
CA MET A 1 36.71 -53.50 -33.14
C MET A 1 36.92 -52.01 -33.32
N SER A 2 37.50 -51.40 -32.30
CA SER A 2 37.46 -49.98 -31.94
C SER A 2 38.05 -49.02 -32.97
N SER A 3 37.30 -47.97 -33.31
CA SER A 3 37.87 -46.72 -33.84
C SER A 3 38.36 -45.87 -32.67
N THR A 4 39.67 -45.80 -32.49
CA THR A 4 40.31 -44.90 -31.53
C THR A 4 40.04 -43.45 -31.88
N GLY A 5 39.60 -42.70 -30.87
CA GLY A 5 39.15 -41.32 -30.98
C GLY A 5 40.27 -40.32 -31.26
N THR A 6 39.89 -39.31 -32.02
CA THR A 6 40.57 -38.02 -32.09
C THR A 6 40.08 -37.20 -30.91
N THR A 7 40.89 -37.09 -29.87
CA THR A 7 40.72 -36.10 -28.82
C THR A 7 41.02 -34.73 -29.40
N ASP A 8 39.98 -33.90 -29.56
CA ASP A 8 40.10 -32.45 -29.70
C ASP A 8 40.76 -31.89 -28.43
N HIS A 9 42.10 -31.82 -28.47
CA HIS A 9 42.87 -30.97 -27.57
C HIS A 9 42.76 -29.53 -28.08
N GLU A 10 41.68 -28.86 -27.69
CA GLU A 10 41.51 -27.44 -27.95
C GLU A 10 42.56 -26.66 -27.14
N ALA A 11 43.35 -25.88 -27.88
CA ALA A 11 44.58 -25.24 -27.49
C ALA A 11 44.44 -24.29 -26.29
N THR A 12 44.96 -24.69 -25.12
CA THR A 12 45.36 -23.78 -24.04
C THR A 12 46.73 -23.18 -24.36
N GLY A 13 46.80 -22.36 -25.42
CA GLY A 13 48.03 -21.69 -25.81
C GLY A 13 48.41 -20.52 -24.89
N PRO A 14 49.70 -20.09 -24.83
CA PRO A 14 50.19 -19.00 -23.99
C PRO A 14 49.55 -17.62 -24.27
N ARG A 15 48.79 -17.47 -25.37
CA ARG A 15 47.99 -16.28 -25.68
C ARG A 15 46.65 -16.23 -24.92
N GLY A 16 46.00 -17.38 -24.67
CA GLY A 16 44.75 -17.45 -23.90
C GLY A 16 44.95 -17.03 -22.44
N ALA A 17 46.00 -17.56 -21.81
CA ALA A 17 46.36 -17.21 -20.42
C ALA A 17 46.72 -15.71 -20.23
N ARG A 18 47.23 -15.03 -21.28
CA ARG A 18 47.49 -13.59 -21.22
C ARG A 18 46.21 -12.76 -21.32
N HIS A 19 45.25 -13.20 -22.14
CA HIS A 19 43.96 -12.52 -22.32
C HIS A 19 43.06 -12.67 -21.09
N GLU A 20 43.07 -13.84 -20.45
CA GLU A 20 42.36 -14.09 -19.19
C GLU A 20 42.92 -13.23 -18.05
N ARG A 21 44.25 -13.10 -17.94
CA ARG A 21 44.89 -12.22 -16.95
C ARG A 21 44.54 -10.75 -17.15
N ASP A 22 44.58 -10.25 -18.39
CA ASP A 22 44.21 -8.86 -18.69
C ASP A 22 42.72 -8.60 -18.36
N THR A 23 41.85 -9.56 -18.66
CA THR A 23 40.41 -9.49 -18.32
C THR A 23 40.21 -9.41 -16.81
N ALA A 24 40.88 -10.28 -16.04
CA ALA A 24 40.80 -10.28 -14.58
C ALA A 24 41.35 -8.97 -13.96
N ASP A 25 42.46 -8.46 -14.48
CA ASP A 25 43.07 -7.21 -14.00
C ASP A 25 42.18 -5.99 -14.27
N ARG A 26 41.52 -5.93 -15.44
CA ARG A 26 40.54 -4.89 -15.77
C ARG A 26 39.35 -4.93 -14.81
N LEU A 27 38.77 -6.11 -14.61
CA LEU A 27 37.66 -6.30 -13.67
C LEU A 27 38.07 -5.95 -12.23
N LEU A 28 39.26 -6.34 -11.78
CA LEU A 28 39.78 -6.00 -10.46
C LEU A 28 39.93 -4.48 -10.28
N ARG A 29 40.52 -3.79 -11.26
CA ARG A 29 40.63 -2.31 -11.26
C ARG A 29 39.28 -1.61 -11.29
N ALA A 30 38.29 -2.17 -11.97
CA ALA A 30 36.94 -1.62 -11.97
C ALA A 30 36.25 -1.86 -10.61
N ALA A 31 36.45 -3.06 -10.04
CA ALA A 31 35.93 -3.45 -8.74
C ALA A 31 36.48 -2.60 -7.60
N THR A 32 37.71 -2.09 -7.66
CA THR A 32 38.23 -1.18 -6.62
C THR A 32 37.55 0.18 -6.63
N ARG A 33 37.02 0.64 -7.77
CA ARG A 33 36.31 1.93 -7.89
C ARG A 33 34.89 1.85 -7.36
N SER A 34 34.03 1.02 -7.98
CA SER A 34 32.65 0.82 -7.52
C SER A 34 32.00 -0.40 -8.16
N GLY A 35 30.88 -0.86 -7.60
CA GLY A 35 30.06 -1.90 -8.22
C GLY A 35 29.52 -1.49 -9.59
N ALA A 36 29.15 -0.21 -9.76
CA ALA A 36 28.70 0.32 -11.05
C ALA A 36 29.82 0.29 -12.11
N HIS A 37 31.05 0.66 -11.75
CA HIS A 37 32.20 0.57 -12.67
C HIS A 37 32.51 -0.88 -13.03
N LEU A 38 32.40 -1.81 -12.08
CA LEU A 38 32.59 -3.24 -12.34
C LEU A 38 31.55 -3.78 -13.35
N ILE A 39 30.27 -3.41 -13.18
CA ILE A 39 29.20 -3.80 -14.13
C ILE A 39 29.42 -3.16 -15.51
N ALA A 40 29.84 -1.90 -15.56
CA ALA A 40 30.15 -1.23 -16.82
C ALA A 40 31.35 -1.89 -17.55
N GLU A 41 32.38 -2.28 -16.81
CA GLU A 41 33.54 -2.97 -17.35
C GLU A 41 33.17 -4.37 -17.86
N ALA A 42 32.33 -5.10 -17.12
CA ALA A 42 31.82 -6.41 -17.54
C ALA A 42 30.99 -6.31 -18.83
N ALA A 43 30.10 -5.32 -18.93
CA ALA A 43 29.33 -5.03 -20.16
C ALA A 43 30.25 -4.73 -21.35
N SER A 44 31.32 -3.94 -21.13
CA SER A 44 32.32 -3.63 -22.15
C SER A 44 33.08 -4.88 -22.62
N LEU A 45 33.50 -5.75 -21.70
CA LEU A 45 34.24 -6.97 -22.00
C LEU A 45 33.43 -8.01 -22.77
N VAL A 46 32.10 -8.02 -22.62
CA VAL A 46 31.18 -8.87 -23.41
C VAL A 46 30.56 -8.14 -24.60
N GLN A 47 30.97 -6.89 -24.86
CA GLN A 47 30.45 -6.03 -25.93
C GLN A 47 28.92 -5.96 -26.00
N GLY A 48 28.26 -6.06 -24.85
CA GLY A 48 26.81 -6.17 -24.76
C GLY A 48 26.30 -5.40 -23.55
N TRP A 49 25.51 -6.07 -22.71
CA TRP A 49 24.99 -5.46 -21.50
C TRP A 49 25.18 -6.35 -20.27
N ALA A 50 25.27 -5.69 -19.11
CA ALA A 50 25.40 -6.33 -17.82
C ALA A 50 24.46 -5.65 -16.82
N VAL A 51 23.72 -6.45 -16.05
CA VAL A 51 22.79 -5.98 -15.02
C VAL A 51 23.00 -6.80 -13.77
N LEU A 52 23.22 -6.14 -12.64
CA LEU A 52 23.05 -6.76 -11.33
C LEU A 52 21.62 -6.46 -10.89
N ALA A 53 20.76 -7.47 -10.90
CA ALA A 53 19.35 -7.34 -10.57
C ALA A 53 18.99 -8.13 -9.32
N ASP A 54 18.25 -7.47 -8.43
CA ASP A 54 17.50 -8.15 -7.39
C ASP A 54 16.06 -8.30 -7.89
N PRO A 55 15.53 -9.53 -8.03
CA PRO A 55 14.18 -9.73 -8.58
C PRO A 55 13.06 -9.03 -7.78
N ILE A 56 13.33 -8.60 -6.54
CA ILE A 56 12.39 -7.91 -5.65
C ILE A 56 12.61 -6.40 -5.70
N ALA A 57 13.87 -5.97 -5.62
CA ALA A 57 14.22 -4.55 -5.56
C ALA A 57 14.28 -3.88 -6.94
N GLY A 58 14.49 -4.65 -8.01
CA GLY A 58 14.81 -4.18 -9.35
C GLY A 58 16.31 -4.15 -9.64
N ALA A 59 16.71 -3.41 -10.67
CA ALA A 59 18.11 -3.32 -11.06
C ALA A 59 18.92 -2.54 -10.01
N VAL A 60 19.97 -3.17 -9.46
CA VAL A 60 20.92 -2.55 -8.53
C VAL A 60 21.93 -1.71 -9.30
N TYR A 61 22.46 -2.28 -10.39
CA TYR A 61 23.33 -1.62 -11.36
C TYR A 61 22.98 -2.13 -12.75
N SER A 62 23.05 -1.26 -13.75
CA SER A 62 22.75 -1.63 -15.13
C SER A 62 23.65 -0.85 -16.09
N THR A 63 24.21 -1.53 -17.07
CA THR A 63 24.94 -0.89 -18.16
C THR A 63 24.63 -1.60 -19.49
N PRO A 64 24.07 -0.89 -20.49
CA PRO A 64 23.54 0.47 -20.41
C PRO A 64 22.29 0.55 -19.53
N ALA A 65 21.95 1.74 -19.02
CA ALA A 65 20.79 1.92 -18.11
C ALA A 65 19.47 1.38 -18.68
N ALA A 66 19.28 1.44 -20.01
CA ALA A 66 18.10 0.91 -20.71
C ALA A 66 17.90 -0.61 -20.52
N ALA A 67 18.98 -1.38 -20.30
CA ALA A 67 18.90 -2.83 -20.08
C ALA A 67 18.34 -3.21 -18.70
N ALA A 68 18.05 -2.24 -17.82
CA ALA A 68 17.63 -2.51 -16.44
C ALA A 68 16.35 -3.36 -16.36
N ALA A 69 15.35 -3.07 -17.20
CA ALA A 69 14.10 -3.84 -17.20
C ALA A 69 14.32 -5.28 -17.69
N ASP A 70 15.03 -5.44 -18.81
CA ASP A 70 15.33 -6.74 -19.40
C ASP A 70 16.18 -7.61 -18.46
N GLY A 71 17.18 -7.01 -17.80
CA GLY A 71 18.01 -7.71 -16.82
C GLY A 71 17.24 -8.16 -15.58
N VAL A 72 16.29 -7.35 -15.09
CA VAL A 72 15.40 -7.75 -13.98
C VAL A 72 14.48 -8.89 -14.39
N HIS A 73 13.94 -8.85 -15.61
CA HIS A 73 13.09 -9.90 -16.14
C HIS A 73 13.87 -11.22 -16.30
N ALA A 74 15.06 -11.15 -16.88
CA ALA A 74 15.95 -12.30 -17.04
C ALA A 74 16.38 -12.91 -15.71
N ALA A 75 16.62 -12.09 -14.68
CA ALA A 75 16.91 -12.55 -13.32
C ALA A 75 15.72 -13.22 -12.63
N ALA A 76 14.49 -12.81 -12.95
CA ALA A 76 13.26 -13.38 -12.39
C ALA A 76 12.85 -14.69 -13.08
N ALA A 77 13.09 -14.81 -14.39
CA ALA A 77 12.71 -15.98 -15.21
C ALA A 77 13.91 -16.50 -16.04
N PRO A 78 14.87 -17.22 -15.44
CA PRO A 78 16.08 -17.64 -16.13
C PRO A 78 15.85 -18.54 -17.36
N ARG A 79 14.78 -19.33 -17.33
CA ARG A 79 14.42 -20.26 -18.42
C ARG A 79 13.91 -19.56 -19.67
N GLU A 80 13.42 -18.33 -19.55
CA GLU A 80 12.87 -17.54 -20.66
C GLU A 80 13.96 -16.74 -21.39
N HIS A 81 15.17 -16.67 -20.82
CA HIS A 81 16.31 -15.92 -21.37
C HIS A 81 17.57 -16.79 -21.52
N PRO A 82 17.54 -17.85 -22.35
CA PRO A 82 18.65 -18.81 -22.48
C PRO A 82 19.93 -18.20 -23.07
N HIS A 83 19.82 -17.05 -23.76
CA HIS A 83 20.94 -16.33 -24.35
C HIS A 83 21.72 -15.47 -23.35
N CYS A 84 21.21 -15.32 -22.11
CA CYS A 84 21.88 -14.57 -21.05
C CYS A 84 22.68 -15.51 -20.15
N THR A 85 23.91 -15.13 -19.82
CA THR A 85 24.68 -15.79 -18.76
C THR A 85 24.27 -15.23 -17.42
N GLN A 86 23.86 -16.10 -16.49
CA GLN A 86 23.38 -15.70 -15.17
C GLN A 86 24.24 -16.31 -14.07
N ARG A 87 24.60 -15.49 -13.06
CA ARG A 87 25.34 -15.93 -11.88
C ARG A 87 24.75 -15.30 -10.62
N PRO A 88 24.53 -16.04 -9.53
CA PRO A 88 24.25 -15.42 -8.24
C PRO A 88 25.47 -14.59 -7.81
N ALA A 89 25.24 -13.41 -7.26
CA ALA A 89 26.31 -12.52 -6.80
C ALA A 89 25.79 -11.56 -5.73
N ALA A 90 26.42 -11.53 -4.55
CA ALA A 90 26.10 -10.61 -3.45
C ALA A 90 24.61 -10.57 -3.05
N GLY A 91 23.94 -11.73 -3.07
CA GLY A 91 22.52 -11.87 -2.76
C GLY A 91 21.56 -11.45 -3.90
N ALA A 92 22.09 -11.01 -5.04
CA ALA A 92 21.37 -10.67 -6.26
C ALA A 92 21.75 -11.62 -7.41
N VAL A 93 21.26 -11.35 -8.62
CA VAL A 93 21.60 -12.09 -9.84
C VAL A 93 22.32 -11.17 -10.81
N LEU A 94 23.54 -11.52 -11.18
CA LEU A 94 24.26 -10.93 -12.29
C LEU A 94 23.76 -11.56 -13.58
N VAL A 95 23.25 -10.72 -14.49
CA VAL A 95 22.79 -11.10 -15.82
C VAL A 95 23.67 -10.40 -16.85
N LEU A 96 24.25 -11.18 -17.76
CA LEU A 96 25.07 -10.71 -18.86
C LEU A 96 24.50 -11.21 -20.19
N ALA A 97 24.28 -10.30 -21.13
CA ALA A 97 24.06 -10.66 -22.52
C ALA A 97 25.26 -10.18 -23.33
N ALA A 98 26.00 -11.14 -23.89
CA ALA A 98 27.15 -10.88 -24.72
C ALA A 98 26.71 -10.61 -26.18
N ALA A 99 27.50 -9.82 -26.91
CA ALA A 99 27.31 -9.72 -28.35
C ALA A 99 27.51 -11.10 -29.01
N PRO A 100 26.85 -11.38 -30.15
CA PRO A 100 27.00 -12.65 -30.87
C PRO A 100 28.43 -12.98 -31.29
N THR A 101 29.29 -11.96 -31.39
CA THR A 101 30.72 -12.06 -31.75
C THR A 101 31.61 -12.53 -30.60
N VAL A 102 31.10 -12.55 -29.37
CA VAL A 102 31.87 -12.92 -28.18
C VAL A 102 31.75 -14.42 -27.91
N PRO A 103 32.87 -15.14 -27.76
CA PRO A 103 32.83 -16.56 -27.44
C PRO A 103 32.09 -16.84 -26.12
N PRO A 104 31.25 -17.88 -26.04
CA PRO A 104 30.48 -18.21 -24.83
C PRO A 104 31.39 -18.51 -23.63
N GLY A 105 32.57 -19.10 -23.86
CA GLY A 105 33.58 -19.32 -22.82
C GLY A 105 34.10 -18.01 -22.20
N HIS A 106 34.32 -16.98 -23.03
CA HIS A 106 34.76 -15.65 -22.55
C HIS A 106 33.66 -14.96 -21.75
N ALA A 107 32.41 -14.98 -22.24
CA ALA A 107 31.27 -14.44 -21.51
C ALA A 107 31.05 -15.14 -20.17
N CYS A 108 31.20 -16.47 -20.11
CA CYS A 108 31.13 -17.26 -18.89
C CYS A 108 32.27 -16.90 -17.91
N HIS A 109 33.50 -16.71 -18.41
CA HIS A 109 34.64 -16.29 -17.59
C HIS A 109 34.43 -14.90 -17.00
N VAL A 110 34.04 -13.92 -17.82
CA VAL A 110 33.70 -12.56 -17.36
C VAL A 110 32.59 -12.60 -16.32
N ALA A 111 31.53 -13.37 -16.55
CA ALA A 111 30.43 -13.53 -15.59
C ALA A 111 30.89 -14.09 -14.25
N THR A 112 31.70 -15.14 -14.28
CA THR A 112 32.17 -15.84 -13.07
C THR A 112 33.12 -14.95 -12.26
N THR A 113 34.09 -14.30 -12.91
CA THR A 113 35.03 -13.38 -12.25
C THR A 113 34.30 -12.15 -11.69
N THR A 114 33.34 -11.59 -12.44
CA THR A 114 32.53 -10.45 -11.99
C THR A 114 31.67 -10.83 -10.79
N ALA A 115 31.03 -12.00 -10.81
CA ALA A 115 30.24 -12.50 -9.69
C ALA A 115 31.09 -12.68 -8.42
N ALA A 116 32.26 -13.31 -8.54
CA ALA A 116 33.18 -13.50 -7.40
C ALA A 116 33.66 -12.16 -6.81
N LEU A 117 34.00 -11.17 -7.65
CA LEU A 117 34.38 -9.83 -7.18
C LEU A 117 33.21 -9.10 -6.50
N LEU A 118 31.99 -9.28 -7.00
CA LEU A 118 30.79 -8.77 -6.36
C LEU A 118 30.53 -9.46 -5.01
N GLU A 119 30.78 -10.76 -4.88
CA GLU A 119 30.68 -11.49 -3.61
C GLU A 119 31.67 -10.98 -2.58
N VAL A 120 32.95 -10.83 -2.93
CA VAL A 120 33.98 -10.26 -2.03
C VAL A 120 33.59 -8.86 -1.57
N ARG A 121 33.10 -8.02 -2.49
CA ARG A 121 32.58 -6.68 -2.14
C ARG A 121 31.32 -6.76 -1.27
N GLY A 122 30.44 -7.71 -1.55
CA GLY A 122 29.24 -7.99 -0.77
C GLY A 122 29.57 -8.40 0.67
N GLN A 123 30.62 -9.20 0.86
CA GLN A 123 31.12 -9.62 2.17
C GLN A 123 31.65 -8.43 2.98
N ARG A 124 32.54 -7.60 2.40
CA ARG A 124 33.01 -6.37 3.05
C ARG A 124 31.86 -5.40 3.36
N ALA A 125 30.90 -5.28 2.45
CA ALA A 125 29.71 -4.48 2.68
C ALA A 125 28.84 -5.06 3.80
N ALA A 126 28.80 -6.39 3.98
CA ALA A 126 28.08 -7.04 5.07
C ALA A 126 28.76 -6.80 6.43
N GLU A 127 30.09 -6.78 6.49
CA GLU A 127 30.84 -6.42 7.71
C GLU A 127 30.54 -4.98 8.14
N LEU A 128 30.64 -4.01 7.22
CA LEU A 128 30.27 -2.61 7.48
C LEU A 128 28.78 -2.44 7.80
N ARG A 129 27.92 -3.29 7.21
CA ARG A 129 26.47 -3.30 7.47
C ARG A 129 26.16 -3.65 8.91
N GLY A 130 26.92 -4.53 9.55
CA GLY A 130 26.72 -4.87 10.96
C GLY A 130 26.75 -3.63 11.86
N GLU A 131 27.73 -2.74 11.63
CA GLU A 131 27.82 -1.47 12.35
C GLU A 131 26.71 -0.49 11.98
N GLN A 132 26.38 -0.38 10.69
CA GLN A 132 25.27 0.49 10.25
C GLN A 132 23.92 0.04 10.81
N MET A 133 23.66 -1.27 10.89
CA MET A 133 22.46 -1.82 11.50
C MET A 133 22.41 -1.54 13.00
N ARG A 134 23.53 -1.62 13.71
CA ARG A 134 23.62 -1.21 15.11
C ARG A 134 23.26 0.26 15.26
N LEU A 135 23.84 1.13 14.44
CA LEU A 135 23.55 2.56 14.46
C LEU A 135 22.07 2.84 14.19
N HIS A 136 21.46 2.24 13.16
CA HIS A 136 20.04 2.44 12.85
C HIS A 136 19.14 1.96 13.98
N THR A 137 19.47 0.82 14.59
CA THR A 137 18.72 0.28 15.74
C THR A 137 18.83 1.22 16.94
N THR A 138 20.00 1.81 17.19
CA THR A 138 20.20 2.82 18.23
C THR A 138 19.40 4.10 17.95
N LEU A 139 19.43 4.63 16.72
CA LEU A 139 18.68 5.82 16.34
C LEU A 139 17.16 5.60 16.48
N ILE A 140 16.67 4.43 16.09
CA ILE A 140 15.30 4.00 16.35
C ILE A 140 15.00 4.02 17.86
N GLY A 141 15.89 3.46 18.68
CA GLY A 141 15.74 3.45 20.13
C GLY A 141 15.65 4.85 20.73
N LEU A 142 16.46 5.79 20.24
CA LEU A 142 16.42 7.19 20.65
C LEU A 142 15.11 7.88 20.25
N LEU A 143 14.61 7.63 19.03
CA LEU A 143 13.31 8.16 18.60
C LEU A 143 12.15 7.61 19.44
N LEU A 144 12.17 6.32 19.76
CA LEU A 144 11.18 5.69 20.65
C LEU A 144 11.25 6.24 22.09
N ALA A 145 12.43 6.69 22.53
CA ALA A 145 12.61 7.38 23.81
C ALA A 145 12.29 8.89 23.74
N GLY A 146 11.79 9.40 22.61
CA GLY A 146 11.40 10.81 22.44
C GLY A 146 12.54 11.77 22.12
N HIS A 147 13.76 11.29 21.88
CA HIS A 147 14.95 12.13 21.60
C HIS A 147 15.01 12.57 20.13
N THR A 148 13.93 13.17 19.63
CA THR A 148 13.77 13.50 18.20
C THR A 148 14.79 14.51 17.69
N ALA A 149 15.08 15.56 18.47
CA ALA A 149 16.05 16.60 18.10
C ALA A 149 17.48 16.07 17.94
N ALA A 150 17.93 15.20 18.86
CA ALA A 150 19.26 14.59 18.78
C ALA A 150 19.40 13.68 17.55
N VAL A 151 18.33 12.96 17.19
CA VAL A 151 18.33 12.09 16.02
C VAL A 151 18.33 12.92 14.74
N THR A 152 17.51 13.97 14.61
CA THR A 152 17.50 14.82 13.41
C THR A 152 18.82 15.57 13.21
N GLU A 153 19.47 16.00 14.30
CA GLU A 153 20.83 16.57 14.28
C GLU A 153 21.84 15.55 13.75
N THR A 154 21.81 14.30 14.26
CA THR A 154 22.70 13.22 13.82
C THR A 154 22.49 12.86 12.35
N LEU A 155 21.26 12.99 11.85
CA LEU A 155 20.89 12.74 10.44
C LEU A 155 21.21 13.91 9.51
N GLY A 156 21.74 15.03 10.03
CA GLY A 156 22.23 16.15 9.23
C GLY A 156 21.13 16.99 8.56
N GLY A 157 19.90 17.00 9.09
CA GLY A 157 18.78 17.72 8.47
C GLY A 157 17.76 18.26 9.45
N SER A 158 17.60 19.58 9.47
CA SER A 158 16.61 20.34 10.26
C SER A 158 15.17 20.27 9.71
N GLY A 159 14.90 19.45 8.69
CA GLY A 159 13.62 19.43 7.96
C GLY A 159 12.73 18.20 8.19
N LEU A 160 13.25 17.11 8.80
CA LEU A 160 12.48 15.90 9.02
C LEU A 160 11.44 16.13 10.13
N THR A 161 10.17 16.21 9.73
CA THR A 161 9.07 16.58 10.63
C THR A 161 8.12 15.43 10.94
N HIS A 162 8.07 14.41 10.07
CA HIS A 162 7.13 13.31 10.17
C HIS A 162 7.82 11.96 9.99
N VAL A 163 7.16 10.90 10.45
CA VAL A 163 7.60 9.51 10.33
C VAL A 163 6.46 8.61 9.88
N THR A 164 6.79 7.65 9.02
CA THR A 164 5.95 6.51 8.66
C THR A 164 6.63 5.23 9.12
N VAL A 165 5.95 4.43 9.94
CA VAL A 165 6.51 3.25 10.61
C VAL A 165 5.89 1.99 10.05
N TYR A 166 6.71 0.99 9.74
CA TYR A 166 6.30 -0.34 9.34
C TYR A 166 6.86 -1.36 10.34
N ARG A 167 6.01 -2.26 10.81
CA ARG A 167 6.38 -3.39 11.66
C ARG A 167 6.07 -4.68 10.94
N LEU A 168 7.10 -5.46 10.65
CA LEU A 168 6.99 -6.72 9.91
C LEU A 168 7.29 -7.90 10.82
N SER A 169 6.47 -8.95 10.69
CA SER A 169 6.65 -10.24 11.35
C SER A 169 6.52 -11.39 10.35
N GLY A 170 7.28 -12.46 10.56
CA GLY A 170 7.20 -13.68 9.77
C GLY A 170 8.44 -14.55 9.90
N ILE A 171 8.36 -15.77 9.38
CA ILE A 171 9.43 -16.78 9.52
C ILE A 171 10.69 -16.38 8.73
N ASP A 172 10.50 -15.74 7.57
CA ASP A 172 11.61 -15.36 6.67
C ASP A 172 12.10 -13.91 6.86
N LEU A 173 11.97 -13.40 8.09
CA LEU A 173 12.36 -12.04 8.46
C LEU A 173 13.84 -11.70 8.19
N PRO A 174 14.83 -12.58 8.47
CA PRO A 174 16.23 -12.29 8.19
C PRO A 174 16.49 -12.04 6.70
N THR A 175 15.98 -12.90 5.82
CA THR A 175 16.12 -12.76 4.36
C THR A 175 15.42 -11.50 3.86
N ALA A 176 14.20 -11.25 4.32
CA ALA A 176 13.46 -10.06 3.94
C ALA A 176 14.13 -8.76 4.42
N HIS A 177 14.75 -8.76 5.60
CA HIS A 177 15.54 -7.63 6.08
C HIS A 177 16.73 -7.36 5.16
N GLU A 178 17.46 -8.39 4.72
CA GLU A 178 18.58 -8.21 3.80
C GLU A 178 18.14 -7.64 2.44
N VAL A 179 17.06 -8.17 1.88
CA VAL A 179 16.49 -7.69 0.62
C VAL A 179 16.04 -6.24 0.78
N LEU A 180 15.33 -5.91 1.86
CA LEU A 180 14.88 -4.55 2.10
C LEU A 180 16.05 -3.59 2.28
N TRP A 181 17.07 -3.96 3.03
CA TRP A 181 18.28 -3.16 3.21
C TRP A 181 18.96 -2.86 1.87
N ARG A 182 19.07 -3.87 1.01
CA ARG A 182 19.63 -3.74 -0.35
C ARG A 182 18.77 -2.87 -1.25
N ALA A 183 17.45 -2.96 -1.15
CA ALA A 183 16.50 -2.21 -1.97
C ALA A 183 16.41 -0.72 -1.58
N VAL A 184 16.40 -0.46 -0.27
CA VAL A 184 16.29 0.89 0.29
C VAL A 184 17.63 1.60 0.17
N ARG A 185 18.74 0.89 0.38
CA ARG A 185 20.11 1.43 0.52
C ARG A 185 20.11 2.62 1.47
N PRO A 186 19.70 2.40 2.73
CA PRO A 186 19.49 3.51 3.62
C PRO A 186 20.83 4.22 3.83
N SER A 187 20.82 5.52 3.53
CA SER A 187 21.99 6.36 3.64
C SER A 187 21.69 7.44 4.67
N LEU A 188 22.64 7.68 5.56
CA LEU A 188 22.61 8.81 6.48
C LEU A 188 23.20 10.06 5.81
N ALA A 189 23.10 10.15 4.48
CA ALA A 189 23.60 11.30 3.75
C ALA A 189 22.81 12.55 4.18
N PRO A 190 23.50 13.64 4.52
CA PRO A 190 22.84 14.91 4.78
C PRO A 190 22.08 15.35 3.50
N TYR A 191 20.93 15.99 3.67
CA TYR A 191 20.08 16.56 2.60
C TYR A 191 19.14 15.61 1.81
N ALA A 192 18.86 14.39 2.30
CA ALA A 192 17.82 13.56 1.69
C ALA A 192 16.40 14.04 2.06
N ASP A 193 15.48 14.10 1.08
CA ASP A 193 14.06 14.46 1.30
C ASP A 193 13.32 13.46 2.23
N ALA A 194 13.85 12.24 2.34
CA ALA A 194 13.43 11.22 3.30
C ALA A 194 14.62 10.35 3.72
N VAL A 195 14.61 9.90 4.98
CA VAL A 195 15.61 9.00 5.56
C VAL A 195 14.92 7.74 6.06
N THR A 196 15.42 6.56 5.67
CA THR A 196 14.87 5.28 6.14
C THR A 196 15.80 4.66 7.19
N LEU A 197 15.30 4.51 8.41
CA LEU A 197 15.92 3.73 9.46
C LEU A 197 15.34 2.32 9.49
N MET A 198 16.19 1.33 9.74
CA MET A 198 15.79 -0.08 9.78
C MET A 198 16.52 -0.78 10.92
N GLY A 199 15.78 -1.53 11.72
CA GLY A 199 16.34 -2.26 12.86
C GLY A 199 15.45 -3.42 13.26
N ARG A 200 16.03 -4.39 13.97
CA ARG A 200 15.27 -5.50 14.57
C ARG A 200 15.00 -5.20 16.03
N ARG A 201 13.77 -5.40 16.48
CA ARG A 201 13.36 -5.24 17.87
C ARG A 201 12.24 -6.21 18.18
N ASP A 202 12.30 -6.86 19.34
CA ASP A 202 11.25 -7.78 19.83
C ASP A 202 10.88 -8.89 18.82
N GLY A 203 11.88 -9.40 18.09
CA GLY A 203 11.67 -10.44 17.06
C GLY A 203 11.11 -9.93 15.73
N GLU A 204 10.81 -8.65 15.60
CA GLU A 204 10.24 -8.02 14.40
C GLU A 204 11.24 -7.13 13.67
N LEU A 205 10.97 -6.87 12.40
CA LEU A 205 11.68 -5.85 11.63
C LEU A 205 10.89 -4.55 11.68
N LEU A 206 11.54 -3.51 12.19
CA LEU A 206 11.03 -2.15 12.20
C LEU A 206 11.67 -1.34 11.07
N VAL A 207 10.84 -0.66 10.30
CA VAL A 207 11.24 0.27 9.25
C VAL A 207 10.60 1.61 9.57
N ALA A 208 11.40 2.66 9.73
CA ALA A 208 10.91 4.02 9.99
C ALA A 208 11.40 4.94 8.87
N GLU A 209 10.46 5.47 8.10
CA GLU A 209 10.73 6.45 7.04
C GLU A 209 10.44 7.85 7.59
N LEU A 210 11.50 8.63 7.81
CA LEU A 210 11.42 10.02 8.25
C LEU A 210 11.35 10.91 7.01
N HIS A 211 10.42 11.86 6.96
CA HIS A 211 10.17 12.71 5.79
C HIS A 211 9.53 14.05 6.17
N HIS A 212 9.43 14.96 5.19
CA HIS A 212 8.88 16.32 5.36
C HIS A 212 7.34 16.39 5.34
N GLY A 213 6.65 15.27 5.59
CA GLY A 213 5.20 15.16 5.65
C GLY A 213 4.52 14.68 4.35
N GLY A 214 5.29 14.43 3.30
CA GLY A 214 4.83 13.67 2.13
C GLY A 214 5.35 12.23 2.17
N ASP A 215 4.44 11.26 2.10
CA ASP A 215 4.75 9.84 1.90
C ASP A 215 4.59 9.49 0.41
N ASP A 216 5.71 9.28 -0.29
CA ASP A 216 5.72 8.88 -1.70
C ASP A 216 5.43 7.39 -1.91
N GLY A 217 5.15 6.65 -0.84
CA GLY A 217 4.75 5.23 -0.85
C GLY A 217 5.87 4.29 -1.30
N ARG A 218 7.13 4.76 -1.38
CA ARG A 218 8.26 3.95 -1.83
C ARG A 218 8.49 2.75 -0.91
N ILE A 219 8.52 2.98 0.39
CA ILE A 219 8.73 1.92 1.37
C ILE A 219 7.51 1.01 1.44
N LEU A 220 6.30 1.56 1.36
CA LEU A 220 5.07 0.77 1.27
C LEU A 220 5.10 -0.24 0.11
N ARG A 221 5.52 0.16 -1.11
CA ARG A 221 5.72 -0.78 -2.23
C ARG A 221 6.64 -1.94 -1.88
N LEU A 222 7.79 -1.61 -1.29
CA LEU A 222 8.82 -2.59 -0.98
C LEU A 222 8.32 -3.56 0.09
N VAL A 223 7.71 -3.03 1.15
CA VAL A 223 7.09 -3.81 2.21
C VAL A 223 5.99 -4.70 1.66
N SER A 224 5.10 -4.20 0.80
CA SER A 224 4.02 -5.02 0.20
C SER A 224 4.57 -6.17 -0.64
N ARG A 225 5.55 -5.91 -1.54
CA ARG A 225 6.18 -6.97 -2.34
C ARG A 225 6.94 -8.00 -1.49
N LEU A 226 7.60 -7.54 -0.43
CA LEU A 226 8.28 -8.42 0.53
C LEU A 226 7.29 -9.27 1.31
N SER A 227 6.20 -8.68 1.78
CA SER A 227 5.12 -9.36 2.47
C SER A 227 4.47 -10.45 1.60
N GLU A 228 4.25 -10.18 0.32
CA GLU A 228 3.75 -11.17 -0.63
C GLU A 228 4.74 -12.31 -0.83
N ARG A 229 6.01 -12.00 -1.15
CA ARG A 229 7.01 -13.00 -1.51
C ARG A 229 7.51 -13.84 -0.34
N HIS A 230 7.71 -13.22 0.82
CA HIS A 230 8.25 -13.86 2.02
C HIS A 230 7.17 -14.19 3.05
N HIS A 231 5.90 -14.12 2.63
CA HIS A 231 4.72 -14.37 3.46
C HIS A 231 4.71 -13.58 4.78
N LEU A 232 5.26 -12.37 4.80
CA LEU A 232 5.29 -11.55 6.00
C LEU A 232 3.96 -10.84 6.21
N LEU A 233 3.67 -10.62 7.49
CA LEU A 233 2.58 -9.77 7.94
C LEU A 233 3.17 -8.44 8.40
N ALA A 234 2.57 -7.34 7.96
CA ALA A 234 3.05 -5.99 8.22
C ALA A 234 1.94 -5.09 8.74
N GLY A 235 2.26 -4.31 9.77
CA GLY A 235 1.48 -3.16 10.20
C GLY A 235 2.18 -1.87 9.81
N LEU A 236 1.42 -0.84 9.47
CA LEU A 236 1.91 0.45 8.96
C LEU A 236 1.26 1.60 9.73
N ALA A 237 1.99 2.49 10.39
CA ALA A 237 1.44 3.72 10.96
C ALA A 237 2.06 4.96 10.33
N GLY A 238 1.28 6.04 10.22
CA GLY A 238 1.77 7.32 9.70
C GLY A 238 1.26 7.67 8.30
N PRO A 239 1.62 8.86 7.79
CA PRO A 239 2.63 9.76 8.35
C PRO A 239 2.16 10.48 9.64
N LEU A 240 2.98 10.46 10.70
CA LEU A 240 2.72 11.14 11.97
C LEU A 240 3.86 12.11 12.30
N PRO A 241 3.65 13.18 13.10
CA PRO A 241 4.74 14.02 13.57
C PRO A 241 5.86 13.18 14.22
N LEU A 242 7.12 13.58 14.03
CA LEU A 242 8.27 12.78 14.50
C LEU A 242 8.25 12.56 16.02
N ALA A 243 7.71 13.52 16.77
CA ALA A 243 7.49 13.41 18.22
C ALA A 243 6.52 12.28 18.61
N GLU A 244 5.62 11.88 17.70
CA GLU A 244 4.68 10.80 17.87
C GLU A 244 5.25 9.43 17.42
N MET A 245 6.57 9.31 17.22
CA MET A 245 7.21 8.02 16.88
C MET A 245 6.83 6.87 17.83
N PRO A 246 6.76 7.03 19.16
CA PRO A 246 6.34 5.94 20.06
C PRO A 246 4.89 5.49 19.79
N THR A 247 4.00 6.44 19.47
CA THR A 247 2.61 6.18 19.08
C THR A 247 2.57 5.43 17.76
N ALA A 248 3.23 5.95 16.72
CA ALA A 248 3.33 5.30 15.41
C ALA A 248 3.88 3.87 15.52
N HIS A 249 4.87 3.64 16.39
CA HIS A 249 5.41 2.32 16.64
C HIS A 249 4.42 1.34 17.29
N SER A 250 3.65 1.82 18.27
CA SER A 250 2.63 1.04 18.97
C SER A 250 1.44 0.73 18.06
N ASP A 251 1.00 1.72 17.31
CA ASP A 251 -0.09 1.61 16.34
C ASP A 251 0.27 0.62 15.23
N ALA A 252 1.47 0.76 14.63
CA ALA A 252 1.97 -0.20 13.65
C ALA A 252 2.02 -1.62 14.21
N ALA A 253 2.26 -1.78 15.51
CA ALA A 253 2.26 -3.08 16.17
C ALA A 253 0.85 -3.65 16.24
N ALA A 254 -0.12 -2.84 16.67
CA ALA A 254 -1.52 -3.22 16.76
C ALA A 254 -2.07 -3.63 15.39
N ALA A 255 -1.84 -2.82 14.36
CA ALA A 255 -2.25 -3.15 12.99
C ALA A 255 -1.60 -4.42 12.46
N ARG A 256 -0.32 -4.64 12.78
CA ARG A 256 0.37 -5.87 12.42
C ARG A 256 -0.35 -7.09 13.02
N HIS A 257 -0.83 -7.04 14.26
CA HIS A 257 -1.58 -8.15 14.87
C HIS A 257 -2.91 -8.43 14.16
N SER A 258 -3.50 -7.42 13.51
CA SER A 258 -4.71 -7.57 12.69
C SER A 258 -4.43 -8.02 11.25
N ALA A 259 -3.17 -8.13 10.85
CA ALA A 259 -2.81 -8.59 9.51
C ALA A 259 -3.01 -10.09 9.35
N THR A 260 -3.53 -10.49 8.20
CA THR A 260 -3.82 -11.88 7.85
C THR A 260 -3.12 -12.25 6.53
N PRO A 261 -3.00 -13.54 6.18
CA PRO A 261 -2.45 -13.95 4.88
C PRO A 261 -3.17 -13.34 3.67
N ASP A 262 -4.46 -13.03 3.80
CA ASP A 262 -5.27 -12.39 2.74
C ASP A 262 -5.14 -10.85 2.75
N ARG A 263 -4.78 -10.27 3.90
CA ARG A 263 -4.54 -8.83 4.09
C ARG A 263 -3.21 -8.62 4.81
N ARG A 264 -2.12 -8.83 4.05
CA ARG A 264 -0.75 -8.91 4.59
C ARG A 264 -0.19 -7.60 5.10
N VAL A 265 -0.65 -6.46 4.57
CA VAL A 265 -0.24 -5.13 5.02
C VAL A 265 -1.46 -4.39 5.53
N VAL A 266 -1.49 -4.11 6.83
CA VAL A 266 -2.59 -3.41 7.49
C VAL A 266 -2.11 -2.03 7.94
N PRO A 267 -2.75 -0.94 7.48
CA PRO A 267 -2.52 0.37 8.05
C PRO A 267 -3.08 0.40 9.47
N ALA A 268 -2.21 0.68 10.44
CA ALA A 268 -2.58 1.27 11.70
C ALA A 268 -3.12 2.65 11.43
N ASP A 269 -4.41 2.82 11.71
CA ASP A 269 -5.02 4.04 12.20
C ASP A 269 -4.19 5.31 11.97
N ALA A 270 -3.97 5.66 10.71
CA ALA A 270 -3.69 7.04 10.34
C ALA A 270 -5.04 7.79 10.38
N VAL A 271 -5.76 7.62 11.50
CA VAL A 271 -6.60 8.60 12.18
C VAL A 271 -5.93 8.86 13.52
N GLY A 272 -4.69 9.31 13.43
CA GLY A 272 -3.64 9.08 14.44
C GLY A 272 -3.35 10.27 15.34
N ALA A 273 -4.19 11.30 15.30
CA ALA A 273 -4.39 12.11 16.50
C ALA A 273 -5.81 12.09 17.02
N SER A 274 -6.65 11.25 16.41
CA SER A 274 -8.07 11.50 16.38
C SER A 274 -8.91 10.29 16.75
N ARG A 275 -8.34 9.10 16.99
CA ARG A 275 -9.03 8.03 17.72
C ARG A 275 -10.43 7.65 17.18
N LEU A 276 -10.79 8.01 15.94
CA LEU A 276 -12.17 7.89 15.45
C LEU A 276 -12.60 6.42 15.39
N THR A 277 -11.76 5.56 14.82
CA THR A 277 -12.06 4.12 14.67
C THR A 277 -12.43 3.45 16.01
N PRO A 278 -11.66 3.63 17.10
CA PRO A 278 -12.06 3.17 18.45
C PRO A 278 -13.40 3.70 18.97
N LEU A 279 -13.89 4.84 18.50
CA LEU A 279 -15.16 5.44 18.93
C LEU A 279 -16.36 4.92 18.13
N LEU A 280 -16.11 4.23 17.00
CA LEU A 280 -17.15 3.63 16.18
C LEU A 280 -17.60 2.32 16.80
N ARG A 281 -18.91 2.04 16.72
CA ARG A 281 -19.44 0.73 17.13
C ARG A 281 -18.90 -0.34 16.19
N THR A 282 -18.11 -1.28 16.72
CA THR A 282 -17.31 -2.24 15.94
C THR A 282 -18.13 -3.09 14.97
N ALA A 283 -19.23 -3.70 15.43
CA ALA A 283 -20.02 -4.61 14.59
C ALA A 283 -20.78 -3.91 13.43
N PRO A 284 -21.48 -2.77 13.64
CA PRO A 284 -22.03 -1.99 12.53
C PRO A 284 -20.97 -1.48 11.55
N TYR A 285 -19.83 -1.04 12.07
CA TYR A 285 -18.72 -0.53 11.26
C TYR A 285 -18.11 -1.62 10.37
N ALA A 286 -17.79 -2.79 10.94
CA ALA A 286 -17.20 -3.92 10.21
C ALA A 286 -18.16 -4.42 9.11
N ARG A 287 -19.45 -4.60 9.42
CA ARG A 287 -20.45 -5.03 8.42
C ARG A 287 -20.61 -4.04 7.28
N TRP A 288 -20.67 -2.73 7.59
CA TRP A 288 -20.73 -1.71 6.55
C TRP A 288 -19.49 -1.73 5.67
N ALA A 289 -18.30 -1.76 6.28
CA ALA A 289 -17.05 -1.78 5.54
C ALA A 289 -16.90 -3.03 4.67
N GLU A 290 -17.26 -4.21 5.19
CA GLU A 290 -17.32 -5.44 4.40
C GLU A 290 -18.27 -5.28 3.23
N SER A 291 -19.46 -4.71 3.44
CA SER A 291 -20.43 -4.48 2.36
C SER A 291 -19.93 -3.53 1.26
N VAL A 292 -19.07 -2.57 1.61
CA VAL A 292 -18.43 -1.61 0.69
C VAL A 292 -17.26 -2.26 -0.04
N LEU A 293 -16.47 -3.09 0.64
CA LEU A 293 -15.26 -3.69 0.11
C LEU A 293 -15.49 -5.03 -0.61
N ARG A 294 -16.64 -5.69 -0.40
CA ARG A 294 -17.03 -6.96 -1.02
C ARG A 294 -16.81 -7.03 -2.55
N PRO A 295 -17.10 -5.98 -3.36
CA PRO A 295 -16.85 -6.05 -4.80
C PRO A 295 -15.36 -5.97 -5.17
N LEU A 296 -14.46 -5.66 -4.23
CA LEU A 296 -13.06 -5.37 -4.48
C LEU A 296 -12.16 -6.57 -4.16
N SER A 297 -11.32 -6.97 -5.11
CA SER A 297 -10.23 -7.91 -4.86
C SER A 297 -9.16 -7.32 -3.92
N PRO A 298 -8.32 -8.14 -3.27
CA PRO A 298 -7.21 -7.64 -2.45
C PRO A 298 -6.28 -6.69 -3.22
N ALA A 299 -6.03 -6.95 -4.50
CA ALA A 299 -5.24 -6.08 -5.37
C ALA A 299 -5.93 -4.73 -5.62
N HIS A 300 -7.26 -4.70 -5.77
CA HIS A 300 -8.03 -3.46 -5.86
C HIS A 300 -7.96 -2.65 -4.58
N GLN A 301 -8.12 -3.31 -3.43
CA GLN A 301 -8.04 -2.68 -2.11
C GLN A 301 -6.64 -2.10 -1.86
N HIS A 302 -5.58 -2.81 -2.24
CA HIS A 302 -4.21 -2.32 -2.13
C HIS A 302 -3.97 -1.08 -3.01
N LEU A 303 -4.41 -1.10 -4.27
CA LEU A 303 -4.31 0.06 -5.17
C LEU A 303 -5.04 1.27 -4.60
N LEU A 304 -6.27 1.10 -4.10
CA LEU A 304 -7.05 2.18 -3.50
C LEU A 304 -6.35 2.72 -2.26
N LEU A 305 -5.83 1.86 -1.37
CA LEU A 305 -5.11 2.29 -0.18
C LEU A 305 -3.90 3.16 -0.54
N VAL A 306 -3.06 2.71 -1.47
CA VAL A 306 -1.87 3.46 -1.92
C VAL A 306 -2.26 4.79 -2.56
N TRP A 307 -3.29 4.80 -3.40
CA TRP A 307 -3.76 6.02 -4.04
C TRP A 307 -4.38 7.02 -3.06
N LEU A 308 -5.19 6.53 -2.13
CA LEU A 308 -5.84 7.37 -1.13
C LEU A 308 -4.82 7.99 -0.16
N ARG A 309 -3.77 7.25 0.23
CA ARG A 309 -2.65 7.76 1.05
C ARG A 309 -1.80 8.81 0.32
N THR A 310 -1.33 8.49 -0.89
CA THR A 310 -0.49 9.40 -1.67
C THR A 310 -1.25 10.63 -2.17
N GLY A 311 -2.58 10.56 -2.18
CA GLY A 311 -3.47 11.64 -2.59
C GLY A 311 -3.45 11.97 -4.07
N SER A 312 -2.65 11.27 -4.88
CA SER A 312 -2.25 11.68 -6.23
C SER A 312 -2.06 10.46 -7.13
N LYS A 313 -2.67 10.47 -8.32
CA LYS A 313 -2.56 9.34 -9.27
C LYS A 313 -1.12 9.16 -9.80
N PRO A 314 -0.36 10.21 -10.15
CA PRO A 314 1.05 10.07 -10.49
C PRO A 314 1.90 9.51 -9.35
N ARG A 315 1.68 9.99 -8.10
CA ARG A 315 2.40 9.46 -6.94
C ARG A 315 2.02 8.01 -6.68
N ALA A 316 0.74 7.66 -6.77
CA ALA A 316 0.26 6.28 -6.67
C ALA A 316 0.87 5.37 -7.76
N ALA A 317 1.01 5.88 -8.99
CA ALA A 317 1.63 5.14 -10.09
C ALA A 317 3.10 4.86 -9.84
N ALA A 318 3.85 5.88 -9.41
CA ALA A 318 5.20 5.68 -8.91
C ALA A 318 5.17 4.65 -7.76
N ALA A 319 4.30 4.86 -6.75
CA ALA A 319 3.95 4.01 -5.60
C ALA A 319 3.34 2.65 -5.92
N LEU A 320 3.24 2.24 -7.18
CA LEU A 320 2.90 0.87 -7.53
C LEU A 320 3.83 0.29 -8.60
N GLY A 321 4.81 1.08 -9.09
CA GLY A 321 5.60 0.69 -10.26
C GLY A 321 4.77 0.57 -11.53
N LEU A 322 3.67 1.33 -11.62
CA LEU A 322 2.74 1.32 -12.76
C LEU A 322 2.84 2.63 -13.55
N SER A 323 2.33 2.62 -14.78
CA SER A 323 2.14 3.88 -15.51
C SER A 323 0.99 4.70 -14.92
N ALA A 324 1.11 6.03 -14.99
CA ALA A 324 0.03 6.92 -14.57
C ALA A 324 -1.26 6.74 -15.42
N GLY A 325 -1.13 6.24 -16.66
CA GLY A 325 -2.27 5.84 -17.49
C GLY A 325 -3.01 4.63 -16.93
N THR A 326 -2.26 3.60 -16.53
CA THR A 326 -2.80 2.37 -15.93
C THR A 326 -3.53 2.66 -14.62
N VAL A 327 -2.94 3.46 -13.73
CA VAL A 327 -3.60 3.85 -12.47
C VAL A 327 -4.90 4.64 -12.74
N ARG A 328 -4.89 5.57 -13.70
CA ARG A 328 -6.10 6.30 -14.10
C ARG A 328 -7.20 5.37 -14.63
N ALA A 329 -6.85 4.39 -15.45
CA ALA A 329 -7.80 3.41 -15.97
C ALA A 329 -8.39 2.56 -14.84
N ARG A 330 -7.53 2.00 -13.97
CA ARG A 330 -7.96 1.17 -12.84
C ARG A 330 -8.84 1.95 -11.85
N ILE A 331 -8.53 3.21 -11.54
CA ILE A 331 -9.39 4.05 -10.69
C ILE A 331 -10.75 4.29 -11.35
N ARG A 332 -10.80 4.53 -12.67
CA ARG A 332 -12.07 4.67 -13.39
C ARG A 332 -12.90 3.37 -13.36
N ASP A 333 -12.24 2.23 -13.49
CA ASP A 333 -12.90 0.92 -13.39
C ASP A 333 -13.45 0.69 -11.99
N LEU A 334 -12.68 1.04 -10.96
CA LEU A 334 -13.11 0.98 -9.56
C LEU A 334 -14.27 1.95 -9.27
N SER A 335 -14.28 3.13 -9.88
CA SER A 335 -15.40 4.09 -9.76
C SER A 335 -16.69 3.47 -10.30
N ARG A 336 -16.61 2.77 -11.45
CA ARG A 336 -17.74 2.05 -12.04
C ARG A 336 -18.17 0.86 -11.19
N LEU A 337 -17.21 0.10 -10.68
CA LEU A 337 -17.45 -1.09 -9.85
C LEU A 337 -18.11 -0.75 -8.52
N LEU A 338 -17.69 0.35 -7.90
CA LEU A 338 -18.25 0.85 -6.63
C LEU A 338 -19.49 1.74 -6.83
N GLY A 339 -19.77 2.12 -8.08
CA GLY A 339 -20.88 3.03 -8.42
C GLY A 339 -20.73 4.41 -7.75
N ALA A 340 -19.52 4.89 -7.51
CA ALA A 340 -19.28 6.15 -6.80
C ALA A 340 -18.20 7.00 -7.48
N ASP A 341 -18.32 8.33 -7.36
CA ASP A 341 -17.25 9.23 -7.80
C ASP A 341 -16.09 9.19 -6.82
N LEU A 342 -15.02 8.47 -7.19
CA LEU A 342 -13.84 8.36 -6.37
C LEU A 342 -13.08 9.69 -6.24
N GLU A 343 -13.33 10.69 -7.07
CA GLU A 343 -12.74 12.00 -6.84
C GLU A 343 -13.38 12.69 -5.63
N ASP A 344 -14.66 12.46 -5.35
CA ASP A 344 -15.41 13.08 -4.25
C ASP A 344 -14.72 12.89 -2.88
N ALA A 345 -14.55 14.00 -2.15
CA ALA A 345 -13.82 14.00 -0.88
C ALA A 345 -14.53 13.18 0.22
N THR A 346 -15.86 13.15 0.20
CA THR A 346 -16.67 12.31 1.09
C THR A 346 -16.45 10.84 0.76
N VAL A 347 -16.61 10.47 -0.51
CA VAL A 347 -16.40 9.08 -0.97
C VAL A 347 -14.99 8.61 -0.62
N ARG A 348 -13.97 9.44 -0.83
CA ARG A 348 -12.58 9.11 -0.45
C ARG A 348 -12.40 8.93 1.06
N ALA A 349 -13.03 9.78 1.87
CA ALA A 349 -12.97 9.66 3.32
C ALA A 349 -13.67 8.39 3.81
N HIS A 350 -14.84 8.07 3.27
CA HIS A 350 -15.57 6.84 3.58
C HIS A 350 -14.82 5.60 3.08
N LEU A 351 -14.18 5.62 1.91
CA LEU A 351 -13.37 4.50 1.42
C LEU A 351 -12.12 4.29 2.26
N LEU A 352 -11.44 5.37 2.67
CA LEU A 352 -10.34 5.27 3.63
C LEU A 352 -10.81 4.65 4.94
N LEU A 353 -12.00 5.04 5.42
CA LEU A 353 -12.61 4.45 6.61
C LEU A 353 -12.93 2.96 6.39
N ALA A 354 -13.59 2.58 5.31
CA ALA A 354 -13.91 1.18 4.99
C ALA A 354 -12.65 0.31 4.86
N LEU A 355 -11.62 0.77 4.14
CA LEU A 355 -10.32 0.10 3.99
C LEU A 355 -9.54 -0.06 5.30
N ARG A 356 -10.02 0.54 6.40
CA ARG A 356 -9.43 0.47 7.74
C ARG A 356 -10.29 -0.31 8.72
N ALA A 357 -11.42 -0.86 8.31
CA ALA A 357 -12.23 -1.66 9.21
C ALA A 357 -11.46 -2.91 9.68
N PRO A 358 -11.67 -3.32 10.95
CA PRO A 358 -11.15 -4.59 11.43
C PRO A 358 -11.76 -5.72 10.61
N ALA A 359 -11.01 -6.81 10.46
CA ALA A 359 -11.60 -8.03 9.91
C ALA A 359 -12.79 -8.45 10.80
N PRO A 360 -13.92 -8.90 10.22
CA PRO A 360 -15.03 -9.39 11.02
C PRO A 360 -14.53 -10.54 11.92
N ALA A 361 -14.74 -10.42 13.23
CA ALA A 361 -14.44 -11.50 14.15
C ALA A 361 -15.38 -12.67 13.82
N PRO A 362 -14.88 -13.91 13.66
CA PRO A 362 -15.75 -15.06 13.51
C PRO A 362 -16.44 -15.32 14.86
N GLY A 363 -17.68 -14.85 15.06
CA GLY A 363 -18.50 -15.30 16.20
C GLY A 363 -19.52 -14.36 16.84
N ASP A 364 -19.66 -13.09 16.43
CA ASP A 364 -20.62 -12.17 17.09
C ASP A 364 -21.97 -12.05 16.34
N GLU A 365 -22.44 -13.14 15.74
CA GLU A 365 -23.85 -13.31 15.39
C GLU A 365 -24.49 -14.06 16.58
N ASP A 366 -25.55 -13.51 17.19
CA ASP A 366 -26.48 -14.15 18.16
C ASP A 366 -26.41 -13.83 19.67
N SER A 367 -25.78 -12.74 20.12
CA SER A 367 -25.97 -12.26 21.51
C SER A 367 -26.63 -10.89 21.60
N ASN A 368 -27.80 -10.73 20.98
CA ASN A 368 -28.77 -9.72 21.40
C ASN A 368 -30.18 -10.05 20.92
N GLY A 369 -30.76 -11.12 21.48
CA GLY A 369 -32.20 -11.39 21.44
C GLY A 369 -32.70 -11.48 22.88
N ASP A 370 -33.46 -10.46 23.27
CA ASP A 370 -34.48 -10.40 24.33
C ASP A 370 -34.32 -11.29 25.56
N ARG A 371 -33.90 -10.65 26.66
CA ARG A 371 -34.35 -11.02 28.01
C ARG A 371 -35.69 -10.36 28.27
N ASP A 372 -36.75 -11.15 28.17
CA ASP A 372 -37.99 -11.09 28.95
C ASP A 372 -38.48 -12.56 28.93
N GLY A 373 -38.33 -13.37 29.98
CA GLY A 373 -39.02 -13.20 31.24
C GLY A 373 -40.35 -13.97 31.19
N ASP A 374 -40.31 -15.30 31.25
CA ASP A 374 -41.42 -16.05 31.87
C ASP A 374 -40.99 -17.43 32.36
N SER A 375 -41.41 -17.74 33.58
CA SER A 375 -41.18 -18.98 34.30
C SER A 375 -42.37 -19.89 34.06
N GLY A 376 -42.14 -21.15 33.70
CA GLY A 376 -43.24 -22.12 33.58
C GLY A 376 -42.74 -23.55 33.50
N ASP A 377 -42.86 -24.24 34.64
CA ASP A 377 -42.78 -25.69 34.81
C ASP A 377 -43.62 -26.46 33.78
N GLY A 378 -43.17 -27.66 33.41
CA GLY A 378 -44.00 -28.61 32.68
C GLY A 378 -43.27 -29.86 32.22
N ASP A 379 -43.21 -30.85 33.11
CA ASP A 379 -42.99 -32.27 32.80
C ASP A 379 -43.86 -32.76 31.62
N GLY A 380 -43.31 -33.66 30.79
CA GLY A 380 -44.07 -34.20 29.65
C GLY A 380 -43.32 -35.23 28.81
N ASP A 381 -43.21 -36.42 29.37
CA ASP A 381 -42.70 -37.66 28.80
C ASP A 381 -43.38 -38.07 27.46
N SER A 382 -42.61 -38.83 26.66
CA SER A 382 -43.05 -39.97 25.85
C SER A 382 -43.57 -39.83 24.40
N ARG A 383 -42.88 -40.63 23.55
CA ARG A 383 -43.34 -41.49 22.43
C ARG A 383 -43.14 -41.02 20.99
N SER A 384 -42.05 -41.53 20.43
CA SER A 384 -41.98 -42.37 19.22
C SER A 384 -43.29 -42.64 18.46
N HIS A 385 -43.28 -42.38 17.15
CA HIS A 385 -43.64 -43.37 16.11
C HIS A 385 -43.04 -42.98 14.76
N SER A 386 -42.15 -43.84 14.30
CA SER A 386 -41.67 -44.04 12.94
C SER A 386 -42.77 -44.67 12.07
N ASP A 387 -42.93 -44.25 10.81
CA ASP A 387 -43.03 -45.19 9.68
C ASP A 387 -42.90 -44.51 8.30
N SER A 388 -41.74 -44.75 7.68
CA SER A 388 -41.51 -45.53 6.46
C SER A 388 -42.54 -45.57 5.31
N ASP A 389 -42.05 -45.10 4.15
CA ASP A 389 -41.95 -45.82 2.86
C ASP A 389 -43.14 -46.08 1.92
N SER A 390 -42.75 -46.10 0.62
CA SER A 390 -43.25 -46.88 -0.54
C SER A 390 -44.02 -46.04 -1.58
N GLU A 391 -43.40 -45.60 -2.69
CA GLU A 391 -43.08 -46.33 -3.95
C GLU A 391 -44.26 -46.76 -4.83
N GLY A 392 -44.15 -46.49 -6.15
CA GLY A 392 -44.98 -47.11 -7.20
C GLY A 392 -45.33 -46.18 -8.38
N ARG A 393 -44.41 -45.86 -9.29
CA ARG A 393 -44.23 -46.47 -10.65
C ARG A 393 -45.43 -46.45 -11.62
N SER A 394 -45.22 -45.71 -12.72
CA SER A 394 -45.41 -46.08 -14.15
C SER A 394 -46.84 -46.28 -14.73
N HIS A 395 -47.21 -45.50 -15.76
CA HIS A 395 -47.14 -45.94 -17.17
C HIS A 395 -47.66 -44.91 -18.19
N SER A 396 -47.00 -44.93 -19.36
CA SER A 396 -47.31 -44.25 -20.62
C SER A 396 -48.69 -44.59 -21.19
N GLY A 397 -49.30 -43.61 -21.87
CA GLY A 397 -50.45 -43.81 -22.74
C GLY A 397 -50.79 -42.53 -23.51
N SER A 398 -50.23 -42.42 -24.71
CA SER A 398 -50.40 -41.37 -25.71
C SER A 398 -51.84 -41.25 -26.23
N ASN A 399 -52.37 -40.02 -26.33
CA ASN A 399 -53.52 -39.66 -27.19
C ASN A 399 -53.24 -38.37 -27.99
N PRO A 400 -53.60 -38.31 -29.29
CA PRO A 400 -53.36 -37.18 -30.19
C PRO A 400 -54.38 -36.03 -29.98
N PRO A 401 -54.14 -34.82 -30.56
CA PRO A 401 -54.72 -33.58 -30.08
C PRO A 401 -56.12 -33.29 -30.62
N SER A 402 -57.00 -32.81 -29.74
CA SER A 402 -58.29 -32.20 -30.10
C SER A 402 -58.11 -30.74 -30.56
N PRO A 403 -58.90 -30.26 -31.54
CA PRO A 403 -58.81 -28.90 -32.07
C PRO A 403 -59.31 -27.81 -31.08
N PRO A 404 -58.92 -26.54 -31.29
CA PRO A 404 -59.05 -25.47 -30.30
C PRO A 404 -60.50 -25.03 -30.09
N GLY A 405 -60.95 -25.03 -28.83
CA GLY A 405 -62.17 -24.36 -28.39
C GLY A 405 -62.00 -22.83 -28.34
N PRO A 406 -63.10 -22.07 -28.41
CA PRO A 406 -63.08 -20.61 -28.42
C PRO A 406 -62.53 -20.02 -27.10
N PRO A 407 -61.94 -18.82 -27.15
CA PRO A 407 -61.29 -18.20 -25.98
C PRO A 407 -62.29 -17.97 -24.86
N SER A 408 -61.96 -18.49 -23.67
CA SER A 408 -62.68 -18.16 -22.44
C SER A 408 -62.46 -16.69 -22.06
N PRO A 409 -63.44 -16.02 -21.43
CA PRO A 409 -63.31 -14.65 -20.99
C PRO A 409 -62.18 -14.50 -19.95
N PRO A 410 -61.49 -13.35 -19.90
CA PRO A 410 -60.39 -13.12 -18.98
C PRO A 410 -60.87 -13.27 -17.53
N GLY A 411 -60.24 -14.18 -16.80
CA GLY A 411 -60.43 -14.33 -15.36
C GLY A 411 -59.95 -13.07 -14.62
N PRO A 412 -60.45 -12.84 -13.39
CA PRO A 412 -60.09 -11.69 -12.58
C PRO A 412 -58.57 -11.67 -12.31
N PRO A 413 -57.95 -10.48 -12.20
CA PRO A 413 -56.53 -10.34 -11.94
C PRO A 413 -56.16 -11.10 -10.65
N GLY A 414 -55.19 -12.00 -10.78
CA GLY A 414 -54.63 -12.71 -9.64
C GLY A 414 -54.00 -11.74 -8.63
N PRO A 415 -53.89 -12.15 -7.36
CA PRO A 415 -53.29 -11.33 -6.32
C PRO A 415 -51.86 -10.91 -6.72
N PRO A 416 -51.40 -9.72 -6.30
CA PRO A 416 -50.04 -9.27 -6.56
C PRO A 416 -49.05 -10.35 -6.12
N GLY A 417 -48.18 -10.77 -7.05
CA GLY A 417 -47.08 -11.66 -6.70
C GLY A 417 -46.22 -11.06 -5.59
N PRO A 418 -45.58 -11.88 -4.76
CA PRO A 418 -44.69 -11.39 -3.70
C PRO A 418 -43.65 -10.44 -4.31
N PRO A 419 -43.30 -9.34 -3.61
CA PRO A 419 -42.30 -8.41 -4.10
C PRO A 419 -41.02 -9.18 -4.46
N GLY A 420 -40.56 -9.00 -5.70
CA GLY A 420 -39.31 -9.59 -6.16
C GLY A 420 -38.15 -9.17 -5.25
N PRO A 421 -37.08 -9.98 -5.18
CA PRO A 421 -35.93 -9.68 -4.33
C PRO A 421 -35.41 -8.27 -4.65
N PRO A 422 -35.02 -7.48 -3.63
CA PRO A 422 -34.51 -6.14 -3.83
C PRO A 422 -33.33 -6.17 -4.81
N GLY A 423 -33.41 -5.33 -5.85
CA GLY A 423 -32.33 -5.17 -6.83
C GLY A 423 -31.00 -4.80 -6.16
N PRO A 424 -29.87 -4.99 -6.86
CA PRO A 424 -28.54 -4.72 -6.31
C PRO A 424 -28.45 -3.27 -5.78
N PRO A 425 -28.00 -3.05 -4.54
CA PRO A 425 -27.99 -1.73 -3.92
C PRO A 425 -27.05 -0.78 -4.67
N GLY A 426 -27.60 0.36 -5.11
CA GLY A 426 -26.93 1.36 -5.93
C GLY A 426 -26.02 2.35 -5.17
N PRO A 427 -25.68 3.50 -5.80
CA PRO A 427 -24.59 4.44 -5.44
C PRO A 427 -24.61 5.01 -4.00
N ALA A 428 -25.74 4.89 -3.29
CA ALA A 428 -25.97 5.53 -2.00
C ALA A 428 -25.04 5.06 -0.86
N ARG A 429 -24.47 3.84 -0.92
CA ARG A 429 -23.70 3.25 0.20
C ARG A 429 -22.40 3.99 0.57
N LEU A 430 -21.83 4.73 -0.38
CA LEU A 430 -20.56 5.44 -0.20
C LEU A 430 -20.75 6.94 0.02
N GLU A 431 -21.90 7.50 -0.33
CA GLU A 431 -22.21 8.92 -0.14
C GLU A 431 -22.78 9.21 1.26
N SER A 432 -23.51 8.25 1.83
CA SER A 432 -23.97 8.25 3.21
C SER A 432 -23.32 7.13 4.01
N LEU A 433 -22.87 7.46 5.22
CA LEU A 433 -22.54 6.45 6.22
C LEU A 433 -23.84 5.87 6.78
N PRO A 434 -23.80 4.64 7.33
CA PRO A 434 -24.94 4.11 8.08
C PRO A 434 -25.37 5.11 9.16
N ASP A 435 -26.69 5.31 9.28
CA ASP A 435 -27.26 6.22 10.28
C ASP A 435 -26.70 5.90 11.67
N GLY A 436 -26.27 6.94 12.40
CA GLY A 436 -25.72 6.80 13.74
C GLY A 436 -24.26 6.37 13.83
N LEU A 437 -23.57 6.08 12.72
CA LEU A 437 -22.15 5.68 12.78
C LEU A 437 -21.26 6.81 13.30
N LEU A 438 -21.52 8.05 12.86
CA LEU A 438 -20.80 9.25 13.34
C LEU A 438 -21.60 10.07 14.37
N ASP A 439 -22.87 9.73 14.63
CA ASP A 439 -23.75 10.54 15.49
C ASP A 439 -23.66 10.15 16.97
N THR A 440 -22.55 9.55 17.39
CA THR A 440 -22.30 9.27 18.80
C THR A 440 -21.71 10.50 19.49
N GLU A 441 -22.02 10.68 20.77
CA GLU A 441 -21.47 11.79 21.56
C GLU A 441 -19.94 11.75 21.59
N ALA A 442 -19.35 10.56 21.61
CA ALA A 442 -17.91 10.40 21.59
C ALA A 442 -17.29 10.86 20.26
N VAL A 443 -17.91 10.56 19.12
CA VAL A 443 -17.47 11.05 17.81
C VAL A 443 -17.66 12.57 17.71
N ARG A 444 -18.74 13.11 18.27
CA ARG A 444 -18.97 14.57 18.33
C ARG A 444 -17.90 15.26 19.18
N ALA A 445 -17.61 14.75 20.37
CA ALA A 445 -16.56 15.27 21.25
C ALA A 445 -15.18 15.20 20.60
N TRP A 446 -14.87 14.09 19.92
CA TRP A 446 -13.66 13.97 19.10
C TRP A 446 -13.60 15.06 18.02
N ALA A 447 -14.66 15.20 17.24
CA ALA A 447 -14.69 16.13 16.12
C ALA A 447 -14.60 17.58 16.61
N ILE A 448 -15.24 17.93 17.74
CA ILE A 448 -15.05 19.23 18.42
C ILE A 448 -13.61 19.39 18.89
N GLY A 449 -12.98 18.35 19.43
CA GLY A 449 -11.57 18.41 19.82
C GLY A 449 -10.62 18.63 18.63
N LEU A 450 -10.98 18.12 17.44
CA LEU A 450 -10.13 18.25 16.24
C LEU A 450 -10.31 19.58 15.52
N VAL A 451 -11.55 20.03 15.28
CA VAL A 451 -11.85 21.22 14.47
C VAL A 451 -12.55 22.33 15.24
N GLY A 452 -12.85 22.12 16.52
CA GLY A 452 -13.38 23.14 17.42
C GLY A 452 -12.29 24.15 17.77
N GLY A 453 -12.63 25.44 17.70
CA GLY A 453 -11.67 26.53 17.85
C GLY A 453 -11.24 27.18 16.53
N LEU A 454 -11.48 26.52 15.39
CA LEU A 454 -11.32 27.17 14.08
C LEU A 454 -12.29 28.34 13.95
N GLU A 455 -11.77 29.50 13.56
CA GLU A 455 -12.61 30.64 13.23
C GLU A 455 -13.61 30.28 12.12
N PRO A 456 -14.84 30.83 12.13
CA PRO A 456 -15.87 30.46 11.15
C PRO A 456 -15.41 30.60 9.69
N HIS A 457 -14.64 31.64 9.38
CA HIS A 457 -14.16 31.87 8.03
C HIS A 457 -13.09 30.85 7.58
N LEU A 458 -12.19 30.44 8.50
CA LEU A 458 -11.19 29.39 8.26
C LEU A 458 -11.87 28.04 8.08
N ARG A 459 -12.89 27.75 8.90
CA ARG A 459 -13.69 26.53 8.79
C ARG A 459 -14.40 26.44 7.44
N ILE A 460 -15.08 27.51 6.99
CA ILE A 460 -15.74 27.57 5.68
C ILE A 460 -14.72 27.40 4.54
N ALA A 461 -13.57 28.09 4.63
CA ALA A 461 -12.53 28.00 3.63
C ALA A 461 -11.94 26.58 3.52
N LEU A 462 -11.67 25.94 4.66
CA LEU A 462 -11.16 24.57 4.74
C LEU A 462 -12.19 23.57 4.19
N ALA A 463 -13.46 23.69 4.58
CA ALA A 463 -14.54 22.85 4.07
C ALA A 463 -14.69 22.97 2.55
N CYS A 464 -14.70 24.20 2.01
CA CYS A 464 -14.77 24.44 0.57
C CYS A 464 -13.55 23.87 -0.16
N TRP A 465 -12.34 24.09 0.36
CA TRP A 465 -11.12 23.56 -0.21
C TRP A 465 -11.08 22.02 -0.24
N LEU A 466 -11.59 21.36 0.80
CA LEU A 466 -11.73 19.90 0.86
C LEU A 466 -12.75 19.39 -0.16
N ARG A 467 -13.91 20.06 -0.32
CA ARG A 467 -14.89 19.73 -1.39
C ARG A 467 -14.27 19.80 -2.77
N HIS A 468 -13.37 20.74 -3.00
CA HIS A 468 -12.60 20.89 -4.25
C HIS A 468 -11.34 20.01 -4.32
N HIS A 469 -11.29 18.92 -3.56
CA HIS A 469 -10.21 17.93 -3.59
C HIS A 469 -8.82 18.54 -3.31
N ALA A 470 -8.76 19.49 -2.39
CA ALA A 470 -7.55 20.24 -2.06
C ALA A 470 -6.97 21.08 -3.21
N ARG A 471 -7.79 21.44 -4.22
CA ARG A 471 -7.38 22.33 -5.31
C ARG A 471 -7.67 23.78 -4.95
N THR A 472 -6.62 24.58 -4.78
CA THR A 472 -6.73 25.99 -4.36
C THR A 472 -7.45 26.87 -5.38
N ALA A 473 -7.24 26.64 -6.69
CA ALA A 473 -7.82 27.47 -7.73
C ALA A 473 -9.37 27.45 -7.77
N PRO A 474 -10.04 26.29 -7.86
CA PRO A 474 -11.50 26.23 -7.87
C PRO A 474 -12.12 26.63 -6.51
N ALA A 475 -11.49 26.26 -5.39
CA ALA A 475 -11.95 26.69 -4.07
C ALA A 475 -11.88 28.22 -3.90
N ALA A 476 -10.78 28.85 -4.32
CA ALA A 476 -10.65 30.30 -4.25
C ALA A 476 -11.70 31.02 -5.13
N ALA A 477 -12.04 30.43 -6.28
CA ALA A 477 -13.08 30.94 -7.17
C ALA A 477 -14.47 30.88 -6.51
N GLU A 478 -14.84 29.73 -5.89
CA GLU A 478 -16.11 29.58 -5.17
C GLU A 478 -16.21 30.50 -3.95
N LEU A 479 -15.11 30.66 -3.21
CA LEU A 479 -15.04 31.55 -2.05
C LEU A 479 -14.97 33.03 -2.44
N HIS A 480 -14.81 33.36 -3.72
CA HIS A 480 -14.55 34.71 -4.23
C HIS A 480 -13.37 35.40 -3.53
N VAL A 481 -12.26 34.68 -3.36
CA VAL A 481 -11.00 35.18 -2.78
C VAL A 481 -9.85 34.99 -3.75
N HIS A 482 -8.76 35.74 -3.57
CA HIS A 482 -7.54 35.47 -4.32
C HIS A 482 -6.87 34.16 -3.85
N ARG A 483 -6.20 33.45 -4.76
CA ARG A 483 -5.52 32.18 -4.46
C ARG A 483 -4.50 32.30 -3.32
N THR A 484 -3.79 33.43 -3.24
CA THR A 484 -2.82 33.68 -2.16
C THR A 484 -3.50 33.92 -0.81
N THR A 485 -4.69 34.54 -0.80
CA THR A 485 -5.49 34.70 0.43
C THR A 485 -5.92 33.34 0.95
N LEU A 486 -6.47 32.48 0.07
CA LEU A 486 -6.84 31.13 0.46
C LEU A 486 -5.63 30.32 0.95
N ALA A 487 -4.47 30.44 0.29
CA ALA A 487 -3.25 29.77 0.75
C ALA A 487 -2.85 30.22 2.16
N GLY A 488 -2.92 31.52 2.46
CA GLY A 488 -2.67 32.04 3.81
C GLY A 488 -3.64 31.51 4.86
N TRP A 489 -4.94 31.42 4.54
CA TRP A 489 -5.94 30.81 5.42
C TRP A 489 -5.68 29.32 5.65
N LEU A 490 -5.29 28.58 4.63
CA LEU A 490 -4.95 27.15 4.77
C LEU A 490 -3.68 26.95 5.62
N THR A 491 -2.70 27.84 5.52
CA THR A 491 -1.54 27.84 6.42
C THR A 491 -1.97 28.07 7.87
N GLN A 492 -2.84 29.05 8.12
CA GLN A 492 -3.40 29.28 9.47
C GLN A 492 -4.20 28.07 9.99
N CYS A 493 -4.97 27.40 9.13
CA CYS A 493 -5.64 26.15 9.49
C CYS A 493 -4.62 25.06 9.87
N ALA A 494 -3.56 24.87 9.07
CA ALA A 494 -2.53 23.87 9.34
C ALA A 494 -1.81 24.12 10.68
N GLU A 495 -1.50 25.39 10.97
CA GLU A 495 -0.89 25.83 12.23
C GLU A 495 -1.84 25.61 13.42
N HIS A 496 -3.09 26.06 13.31
CA HIS A 496 -4.08 25.92 14.37
C HIS A 496 -4.38 24.46 14.70
N LEU A 497 -4.50 23.62 13.67
CA LEU A 497 -4.74 22.19 13.83
C LEU A 497 -3.47 21.42 14.25
N ALA A 498 -2.29 22.04 14.13
CA ALA A 498 -1.00 21.38 14.20
C ALA A 498 -0.93 20.13 13.28
N ARG A 499 -1.44 20.26 12.05
CA ARG A 499 -1.59 19.16 11.09
C ARG A 499 -1.09 19.54 9.70
N ASN A 500 -0.50 18.56 9.03
CA ASN A 500 -0.10 18.71 7.64
C ASN A 500 -1.27 18.50 6.68
N LEU A 501 -1.86 19.59 6.17
CA LEU A 501 -2.95 19.53 5.20
C LEU A 501 -2.53 18.94 3.83
N ALA A 502 -1.24 18.78 3.56
CA ALA A 502 -0.76 18.10 2.35
C ALA A 502 -1.01 16.58 2.38
N ASP A 503 -1.20 15.99 3.57
CA ASP A 503 -1.54 14.58 3.71
C ASP A 503 -3.03 14.34 3.38
N ALA A 504 -3.27 13.43 2.44
CA ALA A 504 -4.61 13.05 2.02
C ALA A 504 -5.42 12.36 3.11
N THR A 505 -4.73 11.68 4.01
CA THR A 505 -5.33 11.01 5.16
C THR A 505 -5.84 12.02 6.19
N VAL A 506 -4.99 12.96 6.59
CA VAL A 506 -5.35 14.09 7.45
C VAL A 506 -6.55 14.86 6.87
N ARG A 507 -6.55 15.11 5.56
CA ARG A 507 -7.69 15.77 4.90
C ARG A 507 -8.99 14.97 5.00
N ALA A 508 -8.94 13.64 4.88
CA ALA A 508 -10.11 12.80 5.04
C ALA A 508 -10.66 12.84 6.47
N GLU A 509 -9.79 12.83 7.50
CA GLU A 509 -10.21 12.97 8.90
C GLU A 509 -10.86 14.31 9.20
N ILE A 510 -10.22 15.40 8.77
CA ILE A 510 -10.76 16.75 8.93
C ILE A 510 -12.11 16.84 8.23
N HIS A 511 -12.26 16.24 7.04
CA HIS A 511 -13.54 16.19 6.33
C HIS A 511 -14.63 15.48 7.15
N LEU A 512 -14.31 14.33 7.77
CA LEU A 512 -15.24 13.61 8.65
C LEU A 512 -15.59 14.42 9.90
N ALA A 513 -14.62 15.07 10.53
CA ALA A 513 -14.84 15.90 11.71
C ALA A 513 -15.69 17.15 11.40
N LEU A 514 -15.45 17.81 10.26
CA LEU A 514 -16.27 18.92 9.78
C LEU A 514 -17.71 18.47 9.51
N ARG A 515 -17.92 17.25 8.98
CA ARG A 515 -19.25 16.66 8.82
C ARG A 515 -19.94 16.38 10.15
N ALA A 516 -19.23 15.77 11.10
CA ALA A 516 -19.78 15.41 12.43
C ALA A 516 -20.12 16.64 13.29
N THR A 517 -19.42 17.76 13.07
CA THR A 517 -19.64 19.04 13.79
C THR A 517 -20.52 20.03 13.03
N ARG A 518 -21.19 19.61 11.95
CA ARG A 518 -21.99 20.52 11.14
C ARG A 518 -23.21 20.99 11.93
N THR A 519 -23.16 22.24 12.42
CA THR A 519 -24.25 22.89 13.17
C THR A 519 -25.03 23.93 12.35
N GLY A 520 -24.70 24.09 11.07
CA GLY A 520 -25.32 25.03 10.14
C GLY A 520 -24.64 24.99 8.76
N PRO A 521 -25.01 25.87 7.82
CA PRO A 521 -24.41 25.87 6.50
C PRO A 521 -22.97 26.40 6.60
N ASP A 522 -21.97 25.52 6.44
CA ASP A 522 -20.60 25.86 6.01
C ASP A 522 -20.64 26.35 4.54
N ASP A 523 -21.51 27.34 4.30
CA ASP A 523 -21.82 27.91 3.00
C ASP A 523 -20.82 29.03 2.72
N PRO A 524 -20.09 28.97 1.59
CA PRO A 524 -19.29 30.09 1.09
C PRO A 524 -19.99 31.45 1.13
N ALA A 525 -21.33 31.47 1.03
CA ALA A 525 -22.14 32.68 1.13
C ALA A 525 -22.18 33.31 2.52
N ALA A 526 -21.93 32.54 3.58
CA ALA A 526 -21.88 33.01 4.97
C ALA A 526 -20.56 33.72 5.32
N LEU A 527 -19.57 33.71 4.43
CA LEU A 527 -18.37 34.53 4.61
C LEU A 527 -18.75 36.01 4.65
N PRO A 528 -18.24 36.79 5.62
CA PRO A 528 -18.56 38.21 5.72
C PRO A 528 -18.11 38.95 4.46
N ARG A 529 -19.07 39.31 3.61
CA ARG A 529 -18.86 40.10 2.39
C ARG A 529 -19.11 41.56 2.71
N ARG A 530 -18.05 42.38 2.72
CA ARG A 530 -18.16 43.84 2.75
C ARG A 530 -17.61 44.42 1.44
N GLY A 531 -18.50 44.95 0.60
CA GLY A 531 -18.13 45.77 -0.56
C GLY A 531 -17.35 45.06 -1.69
N GLY A 532 -17.56 43.77 -1.92
CA GLY A 532 -17.03 43.09 -3.11
C GLY A 532 -15.52 42.76 -3.10
N ARG A 533 -14.79 43.00 -2.01
CA ARG A 533 -13.40 42.57 -1.83
C ARG A 533 -13.16 42.06 -0.41
N THR A 534 -12.70 40.82 -0.27
CA THR A 534 -12.35 40.16 1.00
C THR A 534 -10.90 40.48 1.41
N TYR A 535 -10.69 41.11 2.56
CA TYR A 535 -9.37 41.15 3.23
C TYR A 535 -9.42 41.11 4.76
N ARG A 536 -8.43 40.38 5.27
CA ARG A 536 -7.58 40.57 6.47
C ARG A 536 -8.17 41.41 7.62
N ARG A 537 -8.48 40.75 8.73
CA ARG A 537 -8.24 41.36 10.04
C ARG A 537 -6.78 41.13 10.41
N LEU A 538 -6.15 42.20 10.89
CA LEU A 538 -4.79 42.27 11.42
C LEU A 538 -4.63 41.37 12.64
#